data_AF-A0A7V8XJJ6-F1
#
_entry.id   AF-A0A7V8XJJ6-F1
#
_cell.length_a   1.000
_cell.length_b   1.000
_cell.length_c   1.000
_cell.angle_alpha   90.00
_cell.angle_beta   90.00
_cell.angle_gamma   90.00
#
_symmetry.space_group_name_H-M   'P 1'
#
loop_
_entity.id
_entity.type
_entity.pdbx_description
1 polymer ?
#
loop_
_entity_poly.entity_id
_entity_poly.type
_entity_poly.pdbx_seq_one_letter_code
_entity_poly.pdbx_strand_id
1 'polypeptide(L)' 'MAELITCNSGNSSEPHLHFHIQARPVLFGSARALPVSFVAYAADGRRVGRGTPVQGQFIQWEVDNAG' A
#
# COMPACT_ATOMS: atom_id res chain seq x y z
N MET A 1 -6.80 7.60 16.41
CA MET A 1 -7.37 7.94 15.10
C MET A 1 -6.21 8.26 14.17
N ALA A 2 -6.06 7.50 13.09
CA ALA A 2 -5.14 7.85 12.01
C ALA A 2 -6.01 8.20 10.80
N GLU A 3 -6.21 9.48 10.57
CA GLU A 3 -6.87 9.99 9.38
C GLU A 3 -5.82 10.03 8.28
N LEU A 4 -5.84 9.03 7.39
CA LEU A 4 -4.94 8.97 6.24
C LEU A 4 -5.45 9.93 5.17
N ILE A 5 -4.96 11.16 5.21
CA ILE A 5 -5.22 12.15 4.16
C ILE A 5 -4.57 11.64 2.87
N THR A 6 -5.41 11.26 1.92
CA THR A 6 -5.00 10.86 0.58
C THR A 6 -4.56 12.10 -0.19
N CYS A 7 -3.26 12.34 -0.27
CA CYS A 7 -2.73 13.47 -1.04
C CYS A 7 -2.79 13.14 -2.54
N ASN A 8 -3.25 14.07 -3.36
CA ASN A 8 -3.20 14.01 -4.83
C ASN A 8 -2.14 14.96 -5.41
N SER A 9 -1.17 15.42 -4.61
CA SER A 9 -0.12 16.32 -5.14
C SER A 9 0.74 15.58 -6.16
N GLY A 10 0.69 16.03 -7.42
CA GLY A 10 1.34 15.40 -8.56
C GLY A 10 0.43 15.33 -9.80
N ASN A 11 0.83 14.54 -10.81
CA ASN A 11 0.05 14.30 -12.04
C ASN A 11 -0.67 12.94 -11.95
N SER A 12 -1.58 12.79 -10.99
CA SER A 12 -2.43 11.60 -10.89
C SER A 12 -3.86 12.03 -10.59
N SER A 13 -4.81 11.38 -11.26
CA SER A 13 -6.24 11.68 -11.17
C SER A 13 -6.87 11.20 -9.87
N GLU A 14 -6.24 10.26 -9.18
CA GLU A 14 -6.81 9.55 -8.03
C GLU A 14 -5.93 9.72 -6.79
N PRO A 15 -6.53 9.93 -5.60
CA PRO A 15 -5.76 10.00 -4.36
C PRO A 15 -5.08 8.67 -4.06
N HIS A 16 -3.76 8.70 -3.80
CA HIS A 16 -2.99 7.48 -3.56
C HIS A 16 -1.82 7.75 -2.61
N LEU A 17 -1.35 6.70 -1.94
CA LEU A 17 -0.15 6.73 -1.12
C LEU A 17 1.04 6.30 -1.98
N HIS A 18 1.97 7.24 -2.26
CA HIS A 18 3.23 6.93 -2.92
C HIS A 18 4.35 6.80 -1.88
N PHE A 19 5.05 5.67 -1.84
CA PHE A 19 6.17 5.46 -0.93
C PHE A 19 7.24 4.57 -1.56
N HIS A 20 8.49 4.77 -1.15
CA HIS A 20 9.65 4.01 -1.62
C HIS A 20 10.56 3.70 -0.43
N ILE A 21 11.01 2.45 -0.29
CA ILE A 21 11.98 2.05 0.73
C ILE A 21 13.29 1.68 0.04
N GLN A 22 14.39 2.31 0.47
CA GLN A 22 15.72 2.11 -0.09
C GLN A 22 16.75 1.77 0.99
N ALA A 23 17.77 0.98 0.63
CA ALA A 23 18.76 0.48 1.57
C ALA A 23 19.73 1.55 2.11
N ARG A 24 19.83 2.72 1.47
CA ARG A 24 20.74 3.82 1.85
C ARG A 24 20.12 5.17 1.51
N PRO A 25 20.43 6.24 2.27
CA PRO A 25 19.91 7.60 2.03
C PRO A 25 20.70 8.32 0.92
N VAL A 26 20.81 7.73 -0.27
CA VAL A 26 21.58 8.30 -1.39
C VAL A 26 20.60 8.60 -2.54
N LEU A 27 20.56 9.86 -2.99
CA LEU A 27 19.60 10.33 -3.99
C LEU A 27 19.90 9.86 -5.42
N PHE A 28 21.18 9.67 -5.76
CA PHE A 28 21.63 9.29 -7.10
C PHE A 28 22.65 8.14 -7.03
N GLY A 29 22.41 7.09 -7.82
CA GLY A 29 23.28 5.91 -7.92
C GLY A 29 23.03 4.83 -6.86
N SER A 30 23.39 3.58 -7.21
CA SER A 30 23.56 2.32 -6.44
C SER A 30 22.63 1.94 -5.27
N ALA A 31 21.68 2.78 -4.86
CA ALA A 31 20.76 2.49 -3.79
C ALA A 31 19.77 1.42 -4.28
N ARG A 32 19.83 0.26 -3.63
CA ARG A 32 18.94 -0.85 -3.96
C ARG A 32 17.58 -0.59 -3.33
N ALA A 33 16.52 -0.65 -4.14
CA ALA A 33 15.15 -0.70 -3.66
C ALA A 33 14.95 -1.94 -2.77
N LEU A 34 14.24 -1.77 -1.67
CA LEU A 34 13.91 -2.87 -0.77
C LEU A 34 12.48 -3.37 -1.05
N PRO A 35 12.25 -4.69 -1.05
CA PRO A 35 10.91 -5.23 -1.25
C PRO A 35 10.00 -4.84 -0.08
N VAL A 36 8.75 -4.48 -0.39
CA VAL A 36 7.70 -4.23 0.60
C VAL A 36 6.62 -5.30 0.47
N SER A 37 6.10 -5.75 1.59
CA SER A 37 4.91 -6.58 1.66
C SER A 37 3.95 -6.00 2.69
N PHE A 38 2.66 -6.04 2.37
CA PHE A 38 1.58 -5.81 3.32
C PHE A 38 1.27 -7.12 4.05
N VAL A 39 0.86 -7.03 5.30
CA VAL A 39 0.53 -8.18 6.14
C VAL A 39 -0.82 -7.98 6.80
N ALA A 40 -1.52 -9.09 7.08
CA ALA A 40 -2.78 -9.10 7.83
C ALA A 40 -3.83 -8.10 7.31
N TYR A 41 -4.16 -8.18 6.02
CA TYR A 41 -5.22 -7.38 5.40
C TYR A 41 -6.28 -8.27 4.76
N ALA A 42 -7.41 -7.70 4.37
CA ALA A 42 -8.39 -8.35 3.52
C ALA A 42 -8.46 -7.65 2.16
N ALA A 43 -8.60 -8.44 1.10
CA ALA A 43 -8.83 -7.95 -0.26
C ALA A 43 -10.03 -8.67 -0.85
N ASP A 44 -11.02 -7.90 -1.30
CA ASP A 44 -12.26 -8.42 -1.90
C ASP A 44 -12.96 -9.46 -1.00
N GLY A 45 -12.97 -9.21 0.32
CA GLY A 45 -13.55 -10.12 1.31
C GLY A 45 -12.72 -11.37 1.62
N ARG A 46 -11.45 -11.44 1.17
CA ARG A 46 -10.55 -12.58 1.45
C ARG A 46 -9.37 -12.15 2.30
N ARG A 47 -9.10 -12.89 3.39
CA ARG A 47 -7.91 -12.64 4.23
C ARG A 47 -6.63 -12.94 3.47
N VAL A 48 -5.66 -12.03 3.57
CA VAL A 48 -4.32 -12.15 3.03
C VAL A 48 -3.32 -11.99 4.19
N GLY A 49 -2.57 -13.05 4.48
CA GLY A 49 -1.56 -13.03 5.54
C GLY A 49 -0.34 -12.18 5.19
N ARG A 50 0.13 -12.26 3.93
CA ARG A 50 1.24 -11.45 3.39
C ARG A 50 1.11 -11.34 1.87
N GLY A 51 1.26 -10.14 1.32
CA GLY A 51 1.17 -9.91 -0.13
C GLY A 51 1.28 -8.45 -0.53
N THR A 52 0.97 -8.16 -1.78
CA THR A 52 0.85 -6.80 -2.32
C THR A 52 -0.55 -6.65 -2.92
N PRO A 53 -1.31 -5.62 -2.54
CA PRO A 53 -2.58 -5.29 -3.21
C PRO A 53 -2.38 -5.13 -4.71
N VAL A 54 -3.32 -5.66 -5.50
CA VAL A 54 -3.35 -5.43 -6.95
C VAL A 54 -4.43 -4.40 -7.30
N GLN A 55 -4.27 -3.76 -8.46
CA GLN A 55 -5.23 -2.76 -8.92
C GLN A 55 -6.63 -3.37 -9.08
N GLY A 56 -7.65 -2.61 -8.66
CA GLY A 56 -9.06 -3.02 -8.75
C GLY A 56 -9.58 -3.77 -7.52
N GLN A 57 -8.73 -4.05 -6.52
CA GLN A 57 -9.16 -4.67 -5.28
C GLN A 57 -9.74 -3.65 -4.29
N PHE A 58 -10.78 -4.07 -3.55
CA PHE A 58 -11.25 -3.35 -2.39
C PHE A 58 -10.53 -3.85 -1.13
N ILE A 59 -9.68 -2.99 -0.55
CA ILE A 59 -8.84 -3.34 0.61
C ILE A 59 -9.57 -2.98 1.91
N GLN A 60 -9.63 -3.96 2.81
CA GLN A 60 -10.31 -3.88 4.10
C GLN A 60 -9.37 -4.29 5.23
N TRP A 61 -9.63 -3.79 6.43
CA TRP A 61 -8.91 -4.21 7.64
C TRP A 61 -9.21 -5.67 7.98
N GLU A 62 -10.47 -6.10 7.84
CA GLU A 62 -10.92 -7.45 8.08
C GLU A 62 -11.88 -7.88 6.97
N VAL A 63 -12.23 -9.17 6.93
CA VAL A 63 -13.32 -9.64 6.07
C VAL A 63 -14.61 -9.25 6.77
N ASP A 64 -15.42 -8.42 6.12
CA ASP A 64 -16.77 -8.13 6.60
C ASP A 64 -17.54 -9.45 6.69
N ASN A 65 -17.76 -9.93 7.93
CA ASN A 65 -18.66 -11.05 8.20
C ASN A 65 -20.10 -10.52 8.10
N ALA A 66 -20.53 -10.16 6.90
CA ALA A 66 -21.95 -9.98 6.62
C ALA A 66 -22.58 -11.37 6.55
N GLY A 67 -23.22 -11.77 7.65
CA GLY A 67 -24.20 -12.86 7.68
C GLY A 67 -25.47 -12.49 6.92
#